data_AF-A0A6H0DZE0-F1
#
_entry.id   AF-A0A6H0DZE0-F1
#
_cell.length_a   1.000
_cell.length_b   1.000
_cell.length_c   1.000
_cell.angle_alpha   90.00
_cell.angle_beta   90.00
_cell.angle_gamma   90.00
#
_symmetry.space_group_name_H-M   'P 1'
#
loop_
_entity.id
_entity.type
_entity.pdbx_description
1 polymer ?
#
loop_
_entity_poly.entity_id
_entity_poly.type
_entity_poly.pdbx_seq_one_letter_code
_entity_poly.pdbx_strand_id
1 'polypeptide(L)'
;GYGLLRMFSLLQVSGIKYNYWWISISLIGGVLISLVCLRQTDLKALIAYSSVAHMGIVLSGLLTMTYWGLTGSYALMIAHGLCSSGLFCLANISYER
;
A
#
# COMPACT_ATOMS: atom_id res chain seq x y z
N GLY A 1 -3.59 3.34 -5.80
CA GLY A 1 -4.25 2.05 -6.00
C GLY A 1 -5.25 2.09 -7.15
N TYR A 2 -6.47 2.59 -6.90
CA TYR A 2 -7.62 2.42 -7.80
C TYR A 2 -7.44 3.00 -9.22
N GLY A 3 -6.83 4.18 -9.36
CA GLY A 3 -6.57 4.78 -10.67
C GLY A 3 -5.65 3.92 -11.54
N LEU A 4 -4.62 3.31 -10.94
CA LEU A 4 -3.71 2.36 -11.59
C LEU A 4 -4.45 1.10 -12.02
N LEU A 5 -5.38 0.62 -11.19
CA LEU A 5 -6.27 -0.51 -11.47
C LEU A 5 -7.17 -0.25 -12.69
N ARG A 6 -7.68 0.97 -12.86
CA ARG A 6 -8.52 1.35 -14.01
C ARG A 6 -7.74 1.51 -15.31
N MET A 7 -6.51 2.03 -15.22
CA MET A 7 -5.61 2.20 -16.37
C MET A 7 -4.87 0.90 -16.72
N PHE A 8 -5.05 -0.15 -15.92
CA PHE A 8 -4.33 -1.41 -16.04
C PHE A 8 -4.55 -2.11 -17.39
N SER A 9 -5.78 -2.06 -17.92
CA SER A 9 -6.12 -2.63 -19.24
C SER A 9 -5.35 -1.98 -20.39
N LEU A 10 -5.00 -0.70 -20.26
CA LEU A 10 -4.21 0.05 -21.24
C LEU A 10 -2.70 -0.19 -21.07
N LEU A 11 -2.25 -0.40 -19.82
CA LEU A 11 -0.84 -0.62 -19.47
C LEU A 11 -0.39 -2.07 -19.64
N GLN A 12 -1.30 -3.00 -19.93
CA GLN A 12 -1.01 -4.44 -19.97
C GLN A 12 0.06 -4.81 -21.01
N VAL A 13 0.08 -4.11 -22.15
CA VAL A 13 1.02 -4.38 -23.25
C VAL A 13 2.44 -3.89 -22.92
N SER A 14 2.58 -2.73 -22.26
CA SER A 14 3.88 -2.17 -21.87
C SER A 14 4.41 -2.71 -20.53
N GLY A 15 3.52 -3.21 -19.66
CA GLY A 15 3.87 -3.68 -18.32
C GLY A 15 4.79 -4.91 -18.28
N ILE A 16 4.71 -5.81 -19.27
CA ILE A 16 5.45 -7.08 -19.26
C ILE A 16 6.97 -6.89 -19.12
N LYS A 17 7.53 -5.81 -19.67
CA LYS A 17 8.99 -5.53 -19.59
C LYS A 17 9.38 -4.65 -18.42
N TYR A 18 8.57 -3.65 -18.08
CA TYR A 18 8.95 -2.63 -17.09
C TYR A 18 8.49 -2.95 -15.66
N ASN A 19 7.53 -3.86 -15.48
CA ASN A 19 6.96 -4.14 -14.15
C ASN A 19 7.97 -4.68 -13.16
N TYR A 20 8.98 -5.45 -13.60
CA TYR A 20 9.98 -6.03 -12.69
C TYR A 20 10.77 -4.98 -11.91
N TRP A 21 11.13 -3.87 -12.57
CA TRP A 21 11.83 -2.75 -11.93
C TRP A 21 10.95 -2.08 -10.87
N TRP A 22 9.69 -1.81 -11.20
CA TRP A 22 8.73 -1.20 -10.27
C TRP A 22 8.40 -2.10 -9.08
N ILE A 23 8.28 -3.41 -9.29
CA ILE A 23 8.08 -4.40 -8.21
C ILE A 23 9.28 -4.38 -7.25
N SER A 24 10.51 -4.38 -7.78
CA SER A 24 11.71 -4.37 -6.94
C SER A 24 11.79 -3.13 -6.06
N ILE A 25 11.54 -1.94 -6.63
CA ILE A 25 11.55 -0.67 -5.89
C ILE A 25 10.45 -0.64 -4.83
N SER A 26 9.24 -1.10 -5.15
CA SER A 26 8.12 -1.10 -4.21
C SER A 26 8.31 -2.04 -3.03
N LEU A 27 8.90 -3.22 -3.25
CA LEU A 27 9.20 -4.16 -2.16
C LEU A 27 10.31 -3.63 -1.25
N ILE A 28 11.41 -3.14 -1.82
CA ILE A 28 12.53 -2.58 -1.04
C ILE A 28 12.06 -1.36 -0.24
N GLY A 29 11.34 -0.44 -0.90
CA GLY A 29 10.75 0.72 -0.24
C GLY A 29 9.79 0.33 0.88
N GLY A 30 8.91 -0.66 0.64
CA GLY A 30 7.97 -1.15 1.64
C GLY A 30 8.65 -1.70 2.90
N VAL A 31 9.75 -2.44 2.75
CA VAL A 31 10.55 -2.96 3.87
C VAL A 31 11.27 -1.83 4.62
N LEU A 32 11.84 -0.86 3.92
CA LEU A 32 12.50 0.27 4.58
C LEU A 32 11.52 1.11 5.40
N ILE A 33 10.33 1.38 4.84
CA ILE A 33 9.30 2.18 5.50
C ILE A 33 8.71 1.44 6.71
N SER A 34 8.56 0.11 6.64
CA SER A 34 8.10 -0.66 7.79
C SER A 34 9.11 -0.66 8.94
N LEU A 35 10.43 -0.69 8.64
CA LEU A 35 11.46 -0.54 9.66
C LEU A 35 11.46 0.87 10.29
N VAL A 36 11.28 1.92 9.49
CA VAL A 36 11.15 3.30 10.02
C VAL A 36 9.91 3.43 10.88
N CYS A 37 8.80 2.80 10.50
CA CYS A 37 7.56 2.80 11.24
C CYS A 37 7.72 2.25 12.67
N LEU A 38 8.57 1.23 12.88
CA LEU A 38 8.81 0.66 14.23
C LEU A 38 9.48 1.64 15.19
N ARG A 39 10.18 2.66 14.68
CA ARG A 39 10.85 3.67 15.51
C ARG A 39 9.99 4.91 15.76
N GLN A 40 8.83 5.02 15.12
CA GLN A 40 8.00 6.22 15.23
C GLN A 40 7.29 6.28 16.57
N THR A 41 7.46 7.37 17.30
CA THR A 41 6.80 7.60 18.60
C THR A 41 5.42 8.23 18.46
N ASP A 42 5.19 9.01 17.41
CA ASP A 42 3.90 9.68 17.17
C ASP A 42 2.88 8.75 16.51
N LEU A 43 1.73 8.54 17.16
CA LEU A 43 0.66 7.65 16.67
C LEU A 43 0.15 8.03 15.27
N LYS A 44 -0.06 9.32 14.99
CA LYS A 44 -0.53 9.80 13.68
C LYS A 44 0.49 9.52 12.57
N ALA A 45 1.78 9.71 12.85
CA ALA A 45 2.85 9.43 11.90
C ALA A 45 3.05 7.91 11.71
N LEU A 46 2.92 7.12 12.78
CA LEU A 46 2.98 5.65 12.73
C LEU A 46 1.89 5.08 11.80
N ILE A 47 0.65 5.56 11.92
CA ILE A 47 -0.46 5.15 11.04
C ILE A 47 -0.18 5.60 9.59
N ALA A 48 0.37 6.80 9.39
CA ALA A 48 0.73 7.28 8.07
C ALA A 48 1.83 6.42 7.41
N TYR A 49 2.95 6.14 8.09
CA TYR A 49 4.04 5.34 7.52
C TYR A 49 3.63 3.89 7.24
N SER A 50 2.89 3.26 8.15
CA SER A 50 2.34 1.91 7.91
C SER A 50 1.40 1.89 6.69
N SER A 51 0.62 2.95 6.44
CA SER A 51 -0.23 3.05 5.24
C SER A 51 0.57 3.06 3.94
N VAL A 52 1.73 3.72 3.92
CA VAL A 52 2.61 3.76 2.74
C VAL A 52 3.19 2.37 2.47
N ALA A 53 3.58 1.61 3.50
CA ALA A 53 4.06 0.24 3.34
C ALA A 53 2.99 -0.69 2.75
N HIS A 54 1.75 -0.64 3.26
CA HIS A 54 0.62 -1.40 2.70
C HIS A 54 0.34 -1.05 1.23
N MET A 55 0.38 0.24 0.88
CA MET A 55 0.18 0.68 -0.51
C MET A 55 1.33 0.26 -1.44
N GLY A 56 2.56 0.13 -0.93
CA GLY A 56 3.68 -0.46 -1.67
C GLY A 56 3.42 -1.92 -2.05
N ILE A 57 2.82 -2.70 -1.13
CA ILE A 57 2.41 -4.08 -1.40
C ILE A 57 1.30 -4.11 -2.46
N VAL A 58 0.30 -3.23 -2.39
CA VAL A 58 -0.75 -3.09 -3.43
C VAL A 58 -0.13 -2.83 -4.80
N LEU A 59 0.85 -1.93 -4.90
CA LEU A 59 1.52 -1.62 -6.16
C LEU A 59 2.25 -2.86 -6.72
N SER A 60 3.04 -3.55 -5.91
CA SER A 60 3.71 -4.78 -6.34
C SER A 60 2.72 -5.86 -6.81
N GLY A 61 1.62 -6.06 -6.06
CA GLY A 61 0.58 -7.04 -6.37
C GLY A 61 -0.13 -6.76 -7.68
N LEU A 62 -0.46 -5.49 -7.95
CA LEU A 62 -1.04 -5.07 -9.23
C LEU A 62 -0.09 -5.34 -10.40
N LEU A 63 1.19 -5.01 -10.24
CA LEU A 63 2.18 -5.12 -11.31
C LEU A 63 2.60 -6.57 -11.62
N THR A 64 2.24 -7.56 -10.78
CA THR A 64 2.45 -8.99 -11.10
C THR A 64 1.60 -9.49 -12.25
N MET A 65 0.53 -8.77 -12.64
CA MET A 65 -0.41 -9.17 -13.70
C MET A 65 -1.06 -10.56 -13.53
N THR A 66 -1.06 -11.10 -12.30
CA THR A 66 -1.74 -12.36 -11.99
C THR A 66 -3.13 -12.09 -11.44
N TYR A 67 -4.07 -13.02 -11.69
CA TYR A 67 -5.43 -12.92 -11.15
C TYR A 67 -5.45 -12.86 -9.61
N TRP A 68 -4.58 -13.64 -8.97
CA TRP A 68 -4.38 -13.64 -7.52
C TRP A 68 -3.82 -12.30 -7.01
N GLY A 69 -2.87 -11.71 -7.72
CA GLY A 69 -2.33 -10.38 -7.39
C GLY A 69 -3.36 -9.26 -7.49
N LEU A 70 -4.18 -9.28 -8.55
CA LEU A 70 -5.27 -8.30 -8.74
C LEU A 70 -6.37 -8.42 -7.67
N THR A 71 -6.85 -9.62 -7.40
CA THR A 71 -7.89 -9.85 -6.37
C THR A 71 -7.37 -9.53 -4.97
N GLY A 72 -6.14 -9.95 -4.64
CA GLY A 72 -5.49 -9.65 -3.36
C GLY A 72 -5.22 -8.16 -3.15
N SER A 73 -4.70 -7.46 -4.17
CA SER A 73 -4.45 -6.00 -4.09
C SER A 73 -5.75 -5.20 -3.95
N TYR A 74 -6.83 -5.62 -4.61
CA TYR A 74 -8.15 -5.01 -4.45
C TYR A 74 -8.71 -5.20 -3.03
N ALA A 75 -8.64 -6.41 -2.49
CA ALA A 75 -9.06 -6.70 -1.11
C ALA A 75 -8.24 -5.89 -0.09
N LEU A 76 -6.92 -5.80 -0.28
CA LEU A 76 -6.03 -5.07 0.62
C LEU A 76 -6.30 -3.56 0.59
N MET A 77 -6.64 -2.99 -0.57
CA MET A 77 -7.04 -1.58 -0.66
C MET A 77 -8.30 -1.27 0.16
N ILE A 78 -9.32 -2.13 0.11
CA ILE A 78 -10.55 -1.95 0.89
C ILE A 78 -10.26 -2.10 2.38
N ALA A 79 -9.59 -3.19 2.76
CA ALA A 79 -9.24 -3.47 4.16
C ALA A 79 -8.39 -2.34 4.76
N HIS A 80 -7.41 -1.84 4.01
CA HIS A 80 -6.57 -0.74 4.44
C HIS A 80 -7.36 0.56 4.65
N GLY A 81 -8.29 0.90 3.76
CA GLY A 81 -9.13 2.09 3.91
C GLY A 81 -9.99 2.06 5.18
N LEU A 82 -10.59 0.90 5.48
CA LEU A 82 -11.40 0.72 6.69
C LEU A 82 -10.53 0.71 7.96
N CYS A 83 -9.39 0.01 7.95
CA CYS A 83 -8.52 -0.08 9.11
C CYS A 83 -7.84 1.26 9.45
N SER A 84 -7.31 1.96 8.44
CA SER A 84 -6.60 3.23 8.63
C SER A 84 -7.52 4.32 9.19
N SER A 85 -8.74 4.46 8.64
CA SER A 85 -9.73 5.42 9.14
C SER A 85 -10.14 5.13 10.60
N GLY A 86 -10.33 3.86 10.95
CA GLY A 86 -10.59 3.44 12.34
C GLY A 86 -9.44 3.80 13.29
N LEU A 87 -8.19 3.52 12.90
CA LEU A 87 -7.00 3.86 13.69
C LEU A 87 -6.83 5.37 13.85
N PHE A 88 -7.08 6.17 12.81
CA PHE A 88 -7.03 7.63 12.92
C PHE A 88 -8.09 8.18 13.89
N CYS A 89 -9.30 7.62 13.88
CA CYS A 89 -10.35 7.98 14.85
C CYS A 89 -9.92 7.66 16.28
N LEU A 90 -9.43 6.44 16.52
CA LEU A 90 -8.93 6.01 17.84
C LEU A 90 -7.74 6.84 18.32
N ALA A 91 -6.81 7.17 17.42
CA ALA A 91 -5.68 8.03 17.73
C ALA A 91 -6.14 9.43 18.13
N ASN A 92 -7.20 9.97 17.51
CA ASN A 92 -7.74 11.28 17.88
C ASN A 92 -8.38 11.25 19.28
N ILE A 93 -9.21 10.23 19.56
CA ILE A 93 -9.84 10.05 20.88
C ILE A 93 -8.77 9.90 21.98
N SER A 94 -7.67 9.21 21.68
CA SER A 94 -6.57 9.01 22.62
C SER A 94 -5.74 10.28 22.86
N TYR A 95 -5.77 11.23 21.92
CA TYR A 95 -5.06 12.50 22.01
C TYR A 95 -5.88 13.58 22.73
N GLU A 96 -7.22 13.48 22.67
CA GLU A 96 -8.14 14.37 23.39
C GLU A 96 -8.35 13.99 24.87
N ARG A 97 -7.85 12.82 25.30
CA ARG A 97 -7.81 12.42 26.71
C ARG A 97 -6.46 12.76 27.34
#